data_AF-T5A5N0-F1
#
_entry.id   AF-T5A5N0-F1
#
_cell.length_a   1.000
_cell.length_b   1.000
_cell.length_c   1.000
_cell.angle_alpha   90.00
_cell.angle_beta   90.00
_cell.angle_gamma   90.00
#
_symmetry.space_group_name_H-M   'P 1'
#
loop_
_entity.id
_entity.type
_entity.pdbx_description
1 polymer ?
#
loop_
_entity_poly.entity_id
_entity_poly.type
_entity_poly.pdbx_seq_one_letter_code
_entity_poly.pdbx_strand_id
1 'polypeptide(L)'
;MLTKQIILAAVLAPARGSAVTQGTCTTDQIAVRVGSPGVIGGSCHPRGIWTLGSSETIPPCISVQMISSACEDLTGALTAKDQPDKMNDYRACLFGDGSSYEQDTYGCLVCKLKHQIHSTGENTFWKAHWKTGIAAFKNANPLNNSLWDVVIEPIDWRSYPSDSKEERDREFAVNEYYPNAPVQNIGNMTPRALRARAEPATDGHIRDIGVTFHVRENSTIGISVNGNPQV
;
A
#
# COMPACT_ATOMS: atom_id res chain seq x y z
N MET A 1 26.91 8.72 50.26
CA MET A 1 25.60 9.13 49.71
C MET A 1 25.83 9.73 48.33
N LEU A 2 24.94 9.41 47.39
CA LEU A 2 24.80 9.87 45.99
C LEU A 2 25.75 9.29 44.92
N THR A 3 25.35 8.12 44.41
CA THR A 3 25.78 7.58 43.11
C THR A 3 24.93 8.23 42.01
N LYS A 4 25.54 9.02 41.11
CA LYS A 4 24.88 9.60 39.93
C LYS A 4 24.80 8.54 38.83
N GLN A 5 23.60 8.09 38.50
CA GLN A 5 23.34 7.28 37.30
C GLN A 5 23.09 8.23 36.12
N ILE A 6 23.86 8.06 35.04
CA ILE A 6 23.61 8.69 33.75
C ILE A 6 22.83 7.68 32.91
N ILE A 7 21.54 7.94 32.71
CA ILE A 7 20.69 7.16 31.80
C ILE A 7 20.95 7.70 30.38
N LEU A 8 21.66 6.93 29.56
CA LEU A 8 21.75 7.17 28.11
C LEU A 8 20.41 6.72 27.49
N ALA A 9 19.54 7.67 27.15
CA ALA A 9 18.38 7.40 26.33
C ALA A 9 18.82 7.33 24.85
N ALA A 10 18.98 6.11 24.33
CA ALA A 10 19.10 5.89 22.90
C ALA A 10 17.75 6.20 22.25
N VAL A 11 17.63 7.39 21.68
CA VAL A 11 16.50 7.74 20.78
C VAL A 11 16.74 7.00 19.47
N LEU A 12 16.22 5.77 19.39
CA LEU A 12 16.00 5.10 18.11
C LEU A 12 14.91 5.88 17.37
N ALA A 13 15.29 6.66 16.37
CA ALA A 13 14.37 7.18 15.38
C ALA A 13 13.70 5.98 14.68
N PRO A 14 12.36 5.82 14.70
CA PRO A 14 11.73 4.77 13.92
C PRO A 14 11.88 5.16 12.45
N ALA A 15 12.73 4.42 11.73
CA ALA A 15 12.71 4.41 10.27
C ALA A 15 11.27 4.10 9.84
N ARG A 16 10.64 5.06 9.15
CA ARG A 16 9.29 4.93 8.60
C ARG A 16 9.30 4.01 7.39
N GLY A 17 9.50 2.73 7.63
CA GLY A 17 9.08 1.66 6.75
C GLY A 17 7.93 0.96 7.47
N SER A 18 6.70 1.31 7.15
CA SER A 18 5.54 0.54 7.64
C SER A 18 5.63 -0.84 7.02
N ALA A 19 6.27 -1.78 7.73
CA ALA A 19 6.19 -3.19 7.39
C ALA A 19 4.72 -3.59 7.56
N VAL A 20 4.00 -3.66 6.45
CA VAL A 20 2.68 -4.27 6.38
C VAL A 20 2.88 -5.75 6.73
N THR A 21 2.56 -6.12 7.98
CA THR A 21 2.34 -7.52 8.34
C THR A 21 1.20 -8.03 7.47
N GLN A 22 1.41 -9.17 6.82
CA GLN A 22 0.60 -9.61 5.67
C GLN A 22 -0.88 -9.55 6.02
N GLY A 23 -1.62 -8.75 5.24
CA GLY A 23 -3.05 -8.55 5.39
C GLY A 23 -3.47 -7.44 6.34
N THR A 24 -2.68 -7.03 7.34
CA THR A 24 -3.12 -6.02 8.32
C THR A 24 -2.52 -4.64 8.08
N CYS A 25 -3.35 -3.58 8.02
CA CYS A 25 -2.88 -2.20 8.03
C CYS A 25 -3.83 -1.27 8.81
N THR A 26 -3.31 -0.13 9.22
CA THR A 26 -4.12 0.99 9.71
C THR A 26 -4.54 1.90 8.56
N THR A 27 -5.66 2.62 8.73
CA THR A 27 -6.04 3.68 7.78
C THR A 27 -4.95 4.73 7.59
N ASP A 28 -4.22 5.07 8.66
CA ASP A 28 -3.16 6.09 8.60
C ASP A 28 -1.95 5.62 7.77
N GLN A 29 -1.65 4.32 7.75
CA GLN A 29 -0.58 3.76 6.91
C GLN A 29 -0.87 3.89 5.41
N ILE A 30 -2.14 3.82 5.01
CA ILE A 30 -2.55 4.00 3.60
C ILE A 30 -2.94 5.45 3.27
N ALA A 31 -2.95 6.37 4.25
CA ALA A 31 -3.42 7.75 4.07
C ALA A 31 -2.68 8.51 2.97
N VAL A 32 -1.38 8.26 2.82
CA VAL A 32 -0.53 8.86 1.77
C VAL A 32 -1.01 8.53 0.36
N ARG A 33 -1.78 7.44 0.19
CA ARG A 33 -2.31 6.96 -1.10
C ARG A 33 -3.66 7.57 -1.46
N VAL A 34 -4.36 8.16 -0.50
CA VAL A 34 -5.75 8.65 -0.68
C VAL A 34 -5.79 10.10 -1.20
N GLY A 35 -4.62 10.74 -1.37
CA GLY A 35 -4.46 12.01 -2.12
C GLY A 35 -5.02 13.27 -1.45
N SER A 36 -5.88 13.16 -0.42
CA SER A 36 -6.40 14.29 0.33
C SER A 36 -6.49 13.98 1.83
N PRO A 37 -5.76 14.71 2.71
CA PRO A 37 -5.80 14.46 4.15
C PRO A 37 -7.20 14.57 4.77
N GLY A 38 -8.08 15.38 4.16
CA GLY A 38 -9.44 15.62 4.64
C GLY A 38 -10.42 14.47 4.42
N VAL A 39 -10.04 13.42 3.67
CA VAL A 39 -10.93 12.25 3.48
C VAL A 39 -10.66 11.11 4.46
N ILE A 40 -9.55 11.17 5.20
CA ILE A 40 -9.20 10.17 6.22
C ILE A 40 -10.05 10.39 7.47
N GLY A 41 -10.66 9.31 7.96
CA GLY A 41 -11.64 9.34 9.03
C GLY A 41 -13.06 9.71 8.56
N GLY A 42 -13.27 9.90 7.25
CA GLY A 42 -14.60 10.06 6.67
C GLY A 42 -15.27 8.72 6.34
N SER A 43 -16.52 8.75 5.87
CA SER A 43 -17.38 7.57 5.76
C SER A 43 -16.85 6.46 4.84
N CYS A 44 -16.06 6.82 3.82
CA CYS A 44 -15.45 5.84 2.91
C CYS A 44 -14.02 5.44 3.30
N HIS A 45 -13.38 6.20 4.21
CA HIS A 45 -12.04 5.88 4.73
C HIS A 45 -12.01 6.00 6.26
N PRO A 46 -12.87 5.26 6.99
CA PRO A 46 -12.92 5.36 8.45
C PRO A 46 -11.57 4.96 9.05
N ARG A 47 -11.23 5.54 10.20
CA ARG A 47 -10.03 5.12 10.95
C ARG A 47 -10.25 3.73 11.53
N GLY A 48 -9.26 2.86 11.39
CA GLY A 48 -9.32 1.51 11.93
C GLY A 48 -8.06 0.71 11.64
N ILE A 49 -8.09 -0.54 12.08
CA ILE A 49 -7.13 -1.59 11.74
C ILE A 49 -7.90 -2.59 10.89
N TRP A 50 -7.40 -2.88 9.70
CA TRP A 50 -8.10 -3.66 8.69
C TRP A 50 -7.26 -4.86 8.30
N THR A 51 -7.91 -6.01 8.08
CA THR A 51 -7.22 -7.27 7.75
C THR A 51 -7.78 -7.91 6.49
N LEU A 52 -7.00 -7.97 5.41
CA LEU A 52 -7.31 -8.71 4.18
C LEU A 52 -7.47 -10.20 4.47
N GLY A 53 -8.40 -10.84 3.77
CA GLY A 53 -8.74 -12.25 3.91
C GLY A 53 -9.49 -12.58 5.20
N SER A 54 -9.82 -11.58 6.04
CA SER A 54 -10.67 -11.79 7.20
C SER A 54 -12.14 -11.94 6.80
N SER A 55 -12.96 -12.43 7.74
CA SER A 55 -14.42 -12.51 7.57
C SER A 55 -15.14 -11.17 7.72
N GLU A 56 -14.44 -10.14 8.23
CA GLU A 56 -15.00 -8.81 8.40
C GLU A 56 -14.92 -8.04 7.07
N THR A 57 -16.04 -7.42 6.68
CA THR A 57 -16.05 -6.57 5.48
C THR A 57 -15.31 -5.26 5.76
N ILE A 58 -14.23 -5.05 5.02
CA ILE A 58 -13.45 -3.83 4.99
C ILE A 58 -14.19 -2.80 4.13
N PRO A 59 -14.23 -1.51 4.52
CA PRO A 59 -14.70 -0.45 3.63
C PRO A 59 -13.98 -0.53 2.27
N PRO A 60 -14.71 -0.58 1.14
CA PRO A 60 -14.11 -0.95 -0.14
C PRO A 60 -13.02 0.02 -0.60
N CYS A 61 -13.12 1.32 -0.30
CA CYS A 61 -12.04 2.27 -0.60
C CYS A 61 -10.75 1.99 0.18
N ILE A 62 -10.87 1.48 1.41
CA ILE A 62 -9.72 1.02 2.21
C ILE A 62 -9.13 -0.25 1.58
N SER A 63 -9.97 -1.23 1.26
CA SER A 63 -9.55 -2.50 0.66
C SER A 63 -8.79 -2.30 -0.66
N VAL A 64 -9.26 -1.41 -1.56
CA VAL A 64 -8.56 -1.07 -2.80
C VAL A 64 -7.12 -0.63 -2.53
N GLN A 65 -6.91 0.26 -1.54
CA GLN A 65 -5.58 0.76 -1.22
C GLN A 65 -4.70 -0.31 -0.59
N MET A 66 -5.28 -1.16 0.26
CA MET A 66 -4.59 -2.30 0.86
C MET A 66 -4.11 -3.30 -0.18
N ILE A 67 -5.00 -3.71 -1.09
CA ILE A 67 -4.69 -4.67 -2.15
C ILE A 67 -3.64 -4.08 -3.10
N SER A 68 -3.83 -2.83 -3.55
CA SER A 68 -2.84 -2.15 -4.41
C SER A 68 -1.46 -2.11 -3.75
N SER A 69 -1.39 -1.63 -2.51
CA SER A 69 -0.10 -1.51 -1.79
C SER A 69 0.55 -2.88 -1.59
N ALA A 70 -0.22 -3.89 -1.16
CA ALA A 70 0.30 -5.23 -0.98
C ALA A 70 0.84 -5.82 -2.30
N CYS A 71 0.13 -5.61 -3.40
CA CYS A 71 0.56 -6.09 -4.71
C CYS A 71 1.80 -5.36 -5.24
N GLU A 72 1.92 -4.06 -5.00
CA GLU A 72 3.11 -3.28 -5.36
C GLU A 72 4.33 -3.76 -4.57
N ASP A 73 4.18 -3.92 -3.25
CA ASP A 73 5.25 -4.31 -2.34
C ASP A 73 5.72 -5.76 -2.60
N LEU A 74 4.78 -6.70 -2.75
CA LEU A 74 5.09 -8.12 -2.94
C LEU A 74 5.77 -8.42 -4.28
N THR A 75 5.47 -7.63 -5.32
CA THR A 75 6.00 -7.88 -6.66
C THR A 75 7.21 -7.00 -6.99
N GLY A 76 7.37 -5.87 -6.29
CA GLY A 76 8.37 -4.85 -6.61
C GLY A 76 8.17 -4.24 -8.00
N ALA A 77 6.98 -4.40 -8.59
CA ALA A 77 6.72 -4.08 -10.00
C ALA A 77 6.87 -2.58 -10.29
N LEU A 78 6.41 -1.70 -9.40
CA LEU A 78 6.48 -0.26 -9.63
C LEU A 78 7.91 0.31 -9.57
N THR A 79 8.85 -0.40 -8.93
CA THR A 79 10.28 -0.06 -8.93
C THR A 79 11.05 -0.66 -10.11
N ALA A 80 10.43 -1.56 -10.87
CA ALA A 80 11.05 -2.32 -11.95
C ALA A 80 10.05 -2.52 -13.11
N LYS A 81 9.45 -1.42 -13.58
CA LYS A 81 8.39 -1.41 -14.60
C LYS A 81 8.86 -1.98 -15.95
N ASP A 82 10.16 -2.02 -16.19
CA ASP A 82 10.82 -2.59 -17.36
C ASP A 82 10.95 -4.12 -17.30
N GLN A 83 10.66 -4.75 -16.15
CA GLN A 83 10.72 -6.20 -15.95
C GLN A 83 9.32 -6.82 -16.16
N PRO A 84 9.02 -7.44 -17.33
CA PRO A 84 7.66 -7.87 -17.68
C PRO A 84 7.11 -8.91 -16.69
N ASP A 85 7.98 -9.75 -16.17
CA ASP A 85 7.66 -10.78 -15.18
C ASP A 85 7.07 -10.21 -13.89
N LYS A 86 7.66 -9.12 -13.36
CA LYS A 86 7.14 -8.45 -12.16
C LYS A 86 5.83 -7.74 -12.44
N MET A 87 5.71 -7.10 -13.61
CA MET A 87 4.47 -6.44 -14.02
C MET A 87 3.33 -7.45 -14.23
N ASN A 88 3.63 -8.65 -14.76
CA ASN A 88 2.66 -9.73 -14.88
C ASN A 88 2.26 -10.31 -13.52
N ASP A 89 3.21 -10.48 -12.58
CA ASP A 89 2.91 -10.85 -11.20
C ASP A 89 2.03 -9.78 -10.53
N TYR A 90 2.28 -8.49 -10.78
CA TYR A 90 1.46 -7.39 -10.28
C TYR A 90 0.03 -7.44 -10.82
N ARG A 91 -0.13 -7.68 -12.13
CA ARG A 91 -1.45 -7.89 -12.74
C ARG A 91 -2.18 -9.09 -12.13
N ALA A 92 -1.49 -10.21 -11.94
CA ALA A 92 -2.07 -11.42 -11.33
C ALA A 92 -2.46 -11.17 -9.86
N CYS A 93 -1.66 -10.40 -9.12
CA CYS A 93 -1.99 -9.98 -7.77
C CYS A 93 -3.26 -9.13 -7.72
N LEU A 94 -3.40 -8.17 -8.62
CA LEU A 94 -4.56 -7.28 -8.65
C LEU A 94 -5.82 -7.96 -9.18
N PHE A 95 -5.71 -8.87 -10.15
CA PHE A 95 -6.87 -9.33 -10.94
C PHE A 95 -6.96 -10.84 -11.14
N GLY A 96 -6.02 -11.60 -10.60
CA GLY A 96 -6.04 -13.06 -10.64
C GLY A 96 -7.03 -13.65 -9.63
N ASP A 97 -7.11 -14.98 -9.64
CA ASP A 97 -8.01 -15.73 -8.78
C ASP A 97 -7.81 -15.38 -7.30
N GLY A 98 -8.91 -15.08 -6.62
CA GLY A 98 -8.92 -14.69 -5.21
C GLY A 98 -8.86 -13.18 -4.96
N SER A 99 -8.53 -12.36 -5.97
CA SER A 99 -8.52 -10.90 -5.79
C SER A 99 -9.93 -10.30 -5.79
N SER A 100 -10.19 -9.38 -4.88
CA SER A 100 -11.42 -8.55 -4.86
C SER A 100 -11.22 -7.15 -5.45
N TYR A 101 -10.02 -6.80 -5.92
CA TYR A 101 -9.64 -5.42 -6.26
C TYR A 101 -10.65 -4.67 -7.15
N GLU A 102 -11.10 -5.31 -8.24
CA GLU A 102 -12.06 -4.69 -9.17
C GLU A 102 -13.43 -4.47 -8.52
N GLN A 103 -13.90 -5.45 -7.75
CA GLN A 103 -15.18 -5.35 -7.04
C GLN A 103 -15.12 -4.27 -5.96
N ASP A 104 -14.01 -4.19 -5.22
CA ASP A 104 -13.75 -3.16 -4.23
C ASP A 104 -13.61 -1.77 -4.87
N THR A 105 -13.04 -1.68 -6.07
CA THR A 105 -12.95 -0.42 -6.84
C THR A 105 -14.34 0.14 -7.11
N TYR A 106 -15.26 -0.70 -7.60
CA TYR A 106 -16.64 -0.26 -7.85
C TYR A 106 -17.42 -0.04 -6.54
N GLY A 107 -17.19 -0.86 -5.51
CA GLY A 107 -17.76 -0.66 -4.17
C GLY A 107 -17.35 0.69 -3.58
N CYS A 108 -16.09 1.09 -3.77
CA CYS A 108 -15.58 2.39 -3.35
C CYS A 108 -16.32 3.54 -4.06
N LEU A 109 -16.53 3.43 -5.38
CA LEU A 109 -17.31 4.41 -6.14
C LEU A 109 -18.78 4.48 -5.66
N VAL A 110 -19.38 3.35 -5.29
CA VAL A 110 -20.73 3.35 -4.69
C VAL A 110 -20.72 4.06 -3.34
N CYS A 111 -19.74 3.80 -2.48
CA CYS A 111 -19.58 4.52 -1.21
C CYS A 111 -19.49 6.04 -1.45
N LYS A 112 -18.61 6.46 -2.36
CA LYS A 112 -18.41 7.88 -2.67
C LYS A 112 -19.67 8.56 -3.19
N LEU A 113 -20.48 7.87 -3.99
CA LEU A 113 -21.77 8.39 -4.44
C LEU A 113 -22.80 8.48 -3.31
N LYS A 114 -22.92 7.44 -2.48
CA LYS A 114 -23.89 7.40 -1.37
C LYS A 114 -23.62 8.49 -0.35
N HIS A 115 -22.34 8.68 0.00
CA HIS A 115 -21.86 9.70 0.94
C HIS A 115 -21.48 11.03 0.29
N GLN A 116 -21.86 11.24 -0.97
CA GLN A 116 -21.79 12.56 -1.63
C GLN A 116 -20.37 13.10 -1.77
N ILE A 117 -19.38 12.22 -1.69
CA ILE A 117 -18.00 12.53 -2.06
C ILE A 117 -17.94 12.75 -3.57
N HIS A 118 -18.73 12.00 -4.34
CA HIS A 118 -18.96 12.21 -5.76
C HIS A 118 -20.42 12.62 -6.03
N SER A 119 -20.62 13.52 -6.99
CA SER A 119 -21.89 13.69 -7.69
C SER A 119 -22.21 12.45 -8.55
N THR A 120 -23.42 12.40 -9.12
CA THR A 120 -23.79 11.33 -10.08
C THR A 120 -22.94 11.40 -11.35
N GLY A 121 -22.67 12.62 -11.86
CA GLY A 121 -21.79 12.83 -13.01
C GLY A 121 -20.37 12.37 -12.74
N GLU A 122 -19.75 12.85 -11.65
CA GLU A 122 -18.40 12.46 -11.23
C GLU A 122 -18.28 10.94 -11.06
N ASN A 123 -19.27 10.31 -10.43
CA ASN A 123 -19.22 8.87 -10.22
C ASN A 123 -19.35 8.07 -11.52
N THR A 124 -20.19 8.53 -12.45
CA THR A 124 -20.33 7.92 -13.78
C THR A 124 -19.04 8.05 -14.58
N PHE A 125 -18.43 9.23 -14.55
CA PHE A 125 -17.13 9.52 -15.13
C PHE A 125 -16.06 8.55 -14.59
N TRP A 126 -15.90 8.45 -13.27
CA TRP A 126 -14.92 7.55 -12.66
C TRP A 126 -15.18 6.08 -12.99
N LYS A 127 -16.45 5.63 -12.98
CA LYS A 127 -16.79 4.25 -13.37
C LYS A 127 -16.35 3.93 -14.79
N ALA A 128 -16.56 4.86 -15.73
CA ALA A 128 -16.16 4.67 -17.12
C ALA A 128 -14.63 4.58 -17.27
N HIS A 129 -13.88 5.47 -16.63
CA HIS A 129 -12.42 5.46 -16.67
C HIS A 129 -11.81 4.23 -16.00
N TRP A 130 -12.32 3.81 -14.84
CA TRP A 130 -11.89 2.57 -14.20
C TRP A 130 -12.19 1.35 -15.07
N LYS A 131 -13.39 1.25 -15.66
CA LYS A 131 -13.74 0.14 -16.55
C LYS A 131 -12.79 0.03 -17.73
N THR A 132 -12.56 1.14 -18.43
CA THR A 132 -11.67 1.17 -19.61
C THR A 132 -10.22 0.94 -19.23
N GLY A 133 -9.73 1.60 -18.17
CA GLY A 133 -8.34 1.47 -17.72
C GLY A 133 -8.01 0.08 -17.18
N ILE A 134 -8.92 -0.54 -16.41
CA ILE A 134 -8.76 -1.93 -15.97
C ILE A 134 -8.69 -2.88 -17.17
N ALA A 135 -9.58 -2.72 -18.16
CA ALA A 135 -9.56 -3.55 -19.36
C ALA A 135 -8.25 -3.37 -20.16
N ALA A 136 -7.79 -2.12 -20.34
CA ALA A 136 -6.52 -1.83 -21.00
C ALA A 136 -5.33 -2.44 -20.24
N PHE A 137 -5.29 -2.27 -18.91
CA PHE A 137 -4.22 -2.80 -18.06
C PHE A 137 -4.15 -4.33 -18.09
N LYS A 138 -5.30 -5.02 -18.04
CA LYS A 138 -5.37 -6.49 -18.13
C LYS A 138 -4.85 -7.01 -19.48
N ASN A 139 -5.12 -6.28 -20.57
CA ASN A 139 -4.77 -6.70 -21.93
C ASN A 139 -3.42 -6.18 -22.45
N ALA A 140 -2.75 -5.28 -21.71
CA ALA A 140 -1.49 -4.68 -22.16
C ALA A 140 -0.38 -5.71 -22.37
N ASN A 141 0.33 -5.64 -23.50
CA ASN A 141 1.49 -6.47 -23.78
C ASN A 141 2.48 -5.71 -24.69
N PRO A 142 3.66 -5.29 -24.19
CA PRO A 142 4.12 -5.46 -22.81
C PRO A 142 3.32 -4.61 -21.82
N LEU A 143 3.32 -5.02 -20.55
CA LEU A 143 2.81 -4.20 -19.44
C LEU A 143 3.97 -3.49 -18.77
N ASN A 144 4.00 -2.16 -18.86
CA ASN A 144 5.08 -1.31 -18.34
C ASN A 144 4.57 -0.08 -17.58
N ASN A 145 3.26 0.08 -17.42
CA ASN A 145 2.64 1.18 -16.69
C ASN A 145 1.92 0.66 -15.45
N SER A 146 1.80 1.50 -14.41
CA SER A 146 0.94 1.14 -13.28
C SER A 146 -0.53 1.19 -13.69
N LEU A 147 -1.41 0.52 -12.94
CA LEU A 147 -2.84 0.61 -13.19
C LEU A 147 -3.34 2.06 -13.06
N TRP A 148 -2.80 2.81 -12.11
CA TRP A 148 -3.15 4.22 -11.93
C TRP A 148 -2.77 5.07 -13.15
N ASP A 149 -1.56 4.86 -13.69
CA ASP A 149 -1.09 5.53 -14.91
C ASP A 149 -2.07 5.24 -16.07
N VAL A 150 -2.44 3.96 -16.27
CA VAL A 150 -3.36 3.54 -17.33
C VAL A 150 -4.77 4.13 -17.17
N VAL A 151 -5.24 4.38 -15.94
CA VAL A 151 -6.56 4.96 -15.68
C VAL A 151 -6.55 6.48 -15.81
N ILE A 152 -5.51 7.15 -15.32
CA ILE A 152 -5.46 8.60 -15.16
C ILE A 152 -4.87 9.32 -16.37
N GLU A 153 -3.79 8.83 -16.96
CA GLU A 153 -3.10 9.52 -18.05
C GLU A 153 -4.03 9.85 -19.24
N PRO A 154 -5.00 8.98 -19.62
CA PRO A 154 -5.91 9.28 -20.73
C PRO A 154 -7.04 10.26 -20.39
N ILE A 155 -7.18 10.71 -19.14
CA ILE A 155 -8.27 11.58 -18.72
C ILE A 155 -8.09 12.99 -19.33
N ASP A 156 -9.08 13.43 -20.11
CA ASP A 156 -9.25 14.86 -20.38
C ASP A 156 -9.94 15.53 -19.19
N TRP A 157 -9.16 16.15 -18.31
CA TRP A 157 -9.67 16.83 -17.12
C TRP A 157 -10.63 17.98 -17.43
N ARG A 158 -10.67 18.51 -18.66
CA ARG A 158 -11.69 19.51 -19.07
C ARG A 158 -13.09 18.90 -19.18
N SER A 159 -13.18 17.59 -19.34
CA SER A 159 -14.43 16.83 -19.38
C SER A 159 -14.90 16.36 -18.00
N TYR A 160 -14.13 16.64 -16.94
CA TYR A 160 -14.49 16.25 -15.59
C TYR A 160 -15.79 16.94 -15.15
N PRO A 161 -16.83 16.20 -14.74
CA PRO A 161 -18.11 16.79 -14.35
C PRO A 161 -17.98 17.73 -13.15
N SER A 162 -18.72 18.84 -13.20
CA SER A 162 -18.81 19.83 -12.12
C SER A 162 -20.23 19.94 -11.55
N ASP A 163 -21.06 18.91 -11.76
CA ASP A 163 -22.42 18.88 -11.25
C ASP A 163 -22.44 18.89 -9.72
N SER A 164 -23.47 19.56 -9.16
CA SER A 164 -23.64 19.66 -7.73
C SER A 164 -23.83 18.27 -7.12
N LYS A 165 -23.19 18.04 -5.98
CA LYS A 165 -23.48 16.89 -5.14
C LYS A 165 -24.89 17.05 -4.57
N GLU A 166 -25.66 15.97 -4.57
CA GLU A 166 -26.94 15.94 -3.85
C GLU A 166 -26.70 16.22 -2.36
N GLU A 167 -27.73 16.60 -1.60
CA GLU A 167 -27.69 16.69 -0.13
C GLU A 167 -28.33 15.43 0.48
N ARG A 168 -27.69 14.83 1.49
CA ARG A 168 -28.17 13.66 2.22
C ARG A 168 -27.65 13.74 3.65
N ASP A 169 -28.57 13.60 4.59
CA ASP A 169 -28.30 13.81 6.02
C ASP A 169 -28.01 12.51 6.79
N ARG A 170 -27.69 11.41 6.10
CA ARG A 170 -27.42 10.13 6.76
C ARG A 170 -26.12 9.49 6.34
N GLU A 171 -25.46 8.90 7.33
CA GLU A 171 -24.39 7.95 7.13
C GLU A 171 -24.98 6.59 6.73
N PHE A 172 -24.27 5.88 5.85
CA PHE A 172 -24.58 4.53 5.41
C PHE A 172 -23.50 3.58 5.95
N ALA A 173 -23.92 2.51 6.62
CA ALA A 173 -23.02 1.43 7.01
C ALA A 173 -22.49 0.68 5.78
N VAL A 174 -21.34 0.01 5.93
CA VAL A 174 -20.65 -0.69 4.81
C VAL A 174 -21.57 -1.69 4.11
N ASN A 175 -22.33 -2.47 4.88
CA ASN A 175 -23.28 -3.46 4.37
C ASN A 175 -24.47 -2.85 3.60
N GLU A 176 -24.81 -1.57 3.80
CA GLU A 176 -25.92 -0.92 3.08
C GLU A 176 -25.54 -0.57 1.64
N TYR A 177 -24.29 -0.19 1.41
CA TYR A 177 -23.79 0.18 0.08
C TYR A 177 -22.94 -0.92 -0.57
N TYR A 178 -22.53 -1.92 0.22
CA TYR A 178 -21.76 -3.07 -0.24
C TYR A 178 -22.28 -4.40 0.37
N PRO A 179 -23.55 -4.77 0.11
CA PRO A 179 -24.24 -5.87 0.80
C PRO A 179 -23.70 -7.26 0.47
N ASN A 180 -23.11 -7.44 -0.72
CA ASN A 180 -22.57 -8.73 -1.19
C ASN A 180 -21.05 -8.63 -1.33
N ALA A 181 -20.40 -8.09 -0.30
CA ALA A 181 -18.95 -7.96 -0.31
C ALA A 181 -18.27 -9.33 -0.49
N PRO A 182 -17.29 -9.46 -1.40
CA PRO A 182 -16.47 -10.66 -1.50
C PRO A 182 -15.58 -10.78 -0.25
N VAL A 183 -14.91 -11.92 -0.10
CA VAL A 183 -13.73 -11.97 0.77
C VAL A 183 -12.67 -11.06 0.15
N GLN A 184 -12.29 -10.02 0.88
CA GLN A 184 -11.42 -8.98 0.34
C GLN A 184 -9.95 -9.37 0.46
N ASN A 185 -9.29 -9.64 -0.66
CA ASN A 185 -7.93 -10.18 -0.69
C ASN A 185 -7.19 -9.86 -1.99
N ILE A 186 -5.89 -10.15 -2.01
CA ILE A 186 -5.07 -10.18 -3.22
C ILE A 186 -5.30 -11.47 -4.01
N GLY A 187 -4.99 -11.43 -5.30
CA GLY A 187 -5.02 -12.58 -6.19
C GLY A 187 -3.75 -13.43 -6.12
N ASN A 188 -3.86 -14.65 -6.64
CA ASN A 188 -2.74 -15.59 -6.72
C ASN A 188 -1.66 -15.09 -7.68
N MET A 189 -0.40 -15.16 -7.24
CA MET A 189 0.80 -14.80 -8.00
C MET A 189 1.73 -16.01 -8.15
N THR A 190 2.78 -15.87 -8.98
CA THR A 190 3.80 -16.91 -9.07
C THR A 190 4.54 -17.13 -7.73
N PRO A 191 5.02 -18.36 -7.45
CA PRO A 191 5.79 -18.64 -6.23
C PRO A 191 7.05 -17.77 -6.06
N ARG A 192 7.61 -17.24 -7.14
CA ARG A 192 8.75 -16.32 -7.12
C ARG A 192 8.42 -15.03 -6.36
N ALA A 193 7.28 -14.41 -6.67
CA ALA A 193 6.83 -13.20 -5.98
C ALA A 193 6.63 -13.44 -4.46
N LEU A 194 6.14 -14.64 -4.10
CA LEU A 194 5.99 -15.03 -2.70
C LEU A 194 7.34 -15.24 -1.98
N ARG A 195 8.37 -15.71 -2.70
CA ARG A 195 9.72 -15.97 -2.16
C ARG A 195 10.60 -14.74 -2.04
N ALA A 196 10.43 -13.73 -2.90
CA ALA A 196 11.20 -12.47 -2.84
C ALA A 196 11.06 -11.74 -1.48
N ARG A 197 10.07 -12.10 -0.66
CA ARG A 197 9.87 -11.63 0.72
C ARG A 197 10.46 -12.54 1.80
N ALA A 198 10.67 -13.81 1.50
CA ALA A 198 11.20 -14.79 2.46
C ALA A 198 12.72 -14.67 2.62
N GLU A 199 13.40 -14.06 1.66
CA GLU A 199 14.81 -13.70 1.80
C GLU A 199 14.91 -12.35 2.51
N PRO A 200 15.53 -12.27 3.70
CA PRO A 200 15.91 -10.97 4.24
C PRO A 200 16.79 -10.28 3.22
N ALA A 201 16.61 -8.97 3.01
CA ALA A 201 17.42 -8.18 2.11
C ALA A 201 18.90 -8.20 2.55
N THR A 202 19.63 -9.23 2.14
CA THR A 202 21.08 -9.28 2.17
C THR A 202 21.54 -8.76 0.82
N ASP A 203 21.70 -7.44 0.72
CA ASP A 203 22.94 -6.80 0.31
C ASP A 203 22.66 -5.40 -0.25
N GLY A 204 23.44 -4.45 0.25
CA GLY A 204 23.34 -3.02 0.04
C GLY A 204 24.44 -2.31 0.83
N HIS A 205 25.66 -2.86 0.78
CA HIS A 205 26.92 -2.22 1.17
C HIS A 205 26.95 -1.52 2.54
N ILE A 206 27.09 -2.31 3.61
CA ILE A 206 27.96 -1.87 4.71
C ILE A 206 29.38 -2.10 4.21
N ARG A 207 30.11 -1.02 3.90
CA ARG A 207 31.56 -1.10 3.75
C ARG A 207 32.11 -1.74 5.01
N ASP A 208 32.80 -2.87 4.87
CA ASP A 208 33.54 -3.54 5.92
C ASP A 208 34.41 -2.53 6.67
N ILE A 209 33.91 -2.02 7.80
CA ILE A 209 34.76 -1.58 8.88
C ILE A 209 35.10 -2.89 9.58
N GLY A 210 36.23 -3.48 9.21
CA GLY A 210 36.75 -4.69 9.85
C GLY A 210 36.96 -4.44 11.33
N VAL A 211 35.98 -4.82 12.15
CA VAL A 211 36.12 -4.88 13.60
C VAL A 211 36.38 -6.34 13.95
N THR A 212 37.66 -6.68 14.09
CA THR A 212 38.07 -7.98 14.62
C THR A 212 37.96 -7.94 16.14
N PHE A 213 37.03 -8.71 16.70
CA PHE A 213 36.93 -8.88 18.15
C PHE A 213 37.86 -10.00 18.59
N HIS A 214 38.94 -9.65 19.29
CA HIS A 214 39.72 -10.63 20.04
C HIS A 214 39.18 -10.75 21.45
N VAL A 215 38.48 -11.85 21.72
CA VAL A 215 38.14 -12.24 23.09
C VAL A 215 39.38 -12.88 23.71
N ARG A 216 40.00 -12.20 24.67
CA ARG A 216 40.95 -12.83 25.60
C ARG A 216 40.21 -13.14 26.89
N GLU A 217 40.33 -14.39 27.34
CA GLU A 217 39.84 -14.81 28.65
C GLU A 217 40.56 -14.02 29.74
N ASN A 218 39.78 -13.53 30.70
CA ASN A 218 40.11 -12.64 31.81
C ASN A 218 40.33 -11.15 31.49
N SER A 219 39.20 -10.43 31.59
CA SER A 219 39.07 -9.06 32.10
C SER A 219 39.67 -7.93 31.24
N THR A 220 38.74 -7.24 30.57
CA THR A 220 38.74 -5.85 30.02
C THR A 220 38.54 -5.83 28.49
N ILE A 221 37.37 -5.35 28.04
CA ILE A 221 37.09 -5.10 26.62
C ILE A 221 37.82 -3.82 26.23
N GLY A 222 38.94 -3.95 25.51
CA GLY A 222 39.61 -2.84 24.84
C GLY A 222 39.03 -2.66 23.44
N ILE A 223 38.34 -1.54 23.20
CA ILE A 223 37.95 -1.13 21.85
C ILE A 223 39.11 -0.30 21.29
N SER A 224 39.81 -0.81 20.27
CA SER A 224 40.77 -0.03 19.50
C SER A 224 40.15 0.35 18.17
N VAL A 225 40.00 1.65 17.93
CA VAL A 225 39.57 2.19 16.64
C VAL A 225 40.83 2.60 15.90
N ASN A 226 41.21 1.85 14.86
CA ASN A 226 42.30 2.25 13.96
C ASN A 226 41.79 3.38 13.04
N GLY A 227 41.87 4.62 13.52
CA GLY A 227 41.83 5.78 12.65
C GLY A 227 43.18 5.93 11.98
N ASN A 228 43.24 5.76 10.66
CA ASN A 228 44.36 6.26 9.88
C ASN A 228 44.11 7.76 9.64
N PRO A 229 44.90 8.69 10.20
CA PRO A 229 44.79 10.10 9.85
C PRO A 229 45.55 10.28 8.54
N GLN A 230 44.84 10.48 7.45
CA GLN A 230 45.39 11.06 6.24
C GLN A 230 44.48 12.23 5.86
N VAL A 231 45.03 13.41 6.14
CA VAL A 231 44.88 14.75 5.56
C VAL A 231 43.79 14.93 4.50
#